data_AF-A0A518ID19-F1
#
_entry.id   AF-A0A518ID19-F1
#
_cell.length_a   1.000
_cell.length_b   1.000
_cell.length_c   1.000
_cell.angle_alpha   90.00
_cell.angle_beta   90.00
_cell.angle_gamma   90.00
#
_symmetry.space_group_name_H-M   'P 1'
#
loop_
_entity.id
_entity.type
_entity.pdbx_description
1 polymer ?
#
loop_
_entity_poly.entity_id
_entity_poly.type
_entity_poly.pdbx_seq_one_letter_code
_entity_poly.pdbx_strand_id
1 'polypeptide(L)'
;MLKYKTCLLLGAGASQHLDFPLGFKLKQDMLAELARLRKLSSEDLPDVYKTNDFDKNKINKLYKGLLYSDCPSPDVFLEKNPEYMKIGKYLICLKLVEYEIEDKFITHAGWYEQLRSALKVDSPEKLKDNRLSIVTFNYDRSLDAWLHQYIENEFRLSSDEAWKIFNESIEIVHVHGVLGKYPDFTYGDKNKIFKRSQSIKIVSEADSQQEEFEKASRLLKNSERVIVFGFGFATENVERLDYFEKKELEERKVLIAAGPFTGGAARDALDEWLGQWGLIRGRHFYQVTANEIFSSHRNPFSNTN
;
A
#
# COMPACT_ATOMS: atom_id res chain seq x y z
N MET A 1 -16.58 -14.34 10.26
CA MET A 1 -16.39 -14.83 8.88
C MET A 1 -17.04 -13.92 7.85
N LEU A 2 -16.34 -13.68 6.73
CA LEU A 2 -16.88 -12.94 5.58
C LEU A 2 -17.92 -13.77 4.81
N LYS A 3 -19.04 -13.14 4.46
CA LYS A 3 -20.14 -13.78 3.72
C LYS A 3 -19.82 -13.97 2.23
N TYR A 4 -19.12 -13.01 1.65
CA TYR A 4 -18.82 -12.95 0.22
C TYR A 4 -17.33 -13.17 -0.01
N LYS A 5 -16.99 -13.78 -1.14
CA LYS A 5 -15.58 -13.80 -1.60
C LYS A 5 -15.14 -12.36 -1.85
N THR A 6 -14.26 -11.86 -0.99
CA THR A 6 -13.96 -10.43 -0.89
C THR A 6 -12.52 -10.17 -1.27
N CYS A 7 -12.30 -9.19 -2.14
CA CYS A 7 -10.98 -8.67 -2.44
C CYS A 7 -10.82 -7.26 -1.88
N LEU A 8 -9.75 -7.01 -1.13
CA LEU A 8 -9.35 -5.66 -0.73
C LEU A 8 -8.41 -5.06 -1.76
N LEU A 9 -8.66 -3.84 -2.20
CA LEU A 9 -7.75 -3.06 -3.03
C LEU A 9 -7.22 -1.87 -2.22
N LEU A 10 -5.94 -1.90 -1.89
CA LEU A 10 -5.30 -0.96 -0.98
C LEU A 10 -4.33 -0.06 -1.74
N GLY A 11 -4.43 1.25 -1.49
CA GLY A 11 -3.39 2.23 -1.84
C GLY A 11 -2.89 2.99 -0.62
N ALA A 12 -2.05 4.00 -0.85
CA ALA A 12 -1.27 4.64 0.22
C ALA A 12 -2.15 5.19 1.37
N GLY A 13 -3.39 5.60 1.06
CA GLY A 13 -4.34 6.06 2.07
C GLY A 13 -4.77 4.97 3.07
N ALA A 14 -4.63 3.69 2.74
CA ALA A 14 -5.03 2.58 3.59
C ALA A 14 -4.20 2.49 4.87
N SER A 15 -2.93 2.88 4.83
CA SER A 15 -1.99 2.79 5.97
C SER A 15 -1.85 4.12 6.75
N GLN A 16 -2.55 5.18 6.35
CA GLN A 16 -2.45 6.50 7.02
C GLN A 16 -2.87 6.50 8.49
N HIS A 17 -3.77 5.58 8.88
CA HIS A 17 -4.16 5.41 10.28
C HIS A 17 -2.98 4.99 11.17
N LEU A 18 -1.92 4.40 10.59
CA LEU A 18 -0.66 4.06 11.24
C LEU A 18 0.43 5.12 10.98
N ASP A 19 0.03 6.34 10.57
CA ASP A 19 0.89 7.48 10.21
C ASP A 19 1.77 7.28 8.97
N PHE A 20 1.58 6.23 8.17
CA PHE A 20 2.34 6.08 6.92
C PHE A 20 2.10 7.27 5.98
N PRO A 21 3.17 7.78 5.33
CA PRO A 21 3.07 8.98 4.52
C PRO A 21 2.43 8.68 3.16
N LEU A 22 1.63 9.63 2.67
CA LEU A 22 1.26 9.68 1.25
C LEU A 22 2.47 10.10 0.39
N GLY A 23 2.36 9.90 -0.93
CA GLY A 23 3.44 10.19 -1.89
C GLY A 23 4.03 11.60 -1.75
N PHE A 24 3.20 12.62 -1.55
CA PHE A 24 3.69 13.99 -1.35
C PHE A 24 4.52 14.16 -0.07
N LYS A 25 4.07 13.56 1.05
CA LYS A 25 4.80 13.60 2.33
C LYS A 25 6.10 12.79 2.24
N LEU A 26 6.07 11.62 1.59
CA LEU A 26 7.27 10.81 1.35
C LEU A 26 8.30 11.59 0.52
N LYS A 27 7.87 12.32 -0.51
CA LYS A 27 8.73 13.24 -1.28
C LYS A 27 9.37 14.29 -0.37
N GLN A 28 8.61 14.90 0.54
CA GLN A 28 9.16 15.87 1.50
C GLN A 28 10.20 15.24 2.43
N ASP A 29 9.94 14.03 2.94
CA ASP A 29 10.85 13.32 3.83
C ASP A 29 12.16 12.94 3.11
N MET A 30 12.07 12.51 1.85
CA MET A 30 13.24 12.27 1.00
C MET A 30 14.02 13.56 0.74
N LEU A 31 13.34 14.69 0.46
CA LEU A 31 13.99 15.98 0.27
C LEU A 31 14.73 16.45 1.53
N ALA A 32 14.17 16.22 2.72
CA ALA A 32 14.82 16.52 3.99
C ALA A 32 16.10 15.68 4.19
N GLU A 33 16.04 14.37 3.91
CA GLU A 33 17.21 13.49 3.99
C GLU A 33 18.30 13.91 2.99
N LEU A 34 17.92 14.18 1.75
CA LEU A 34 18.85 14.67 0.73
C LEU A 34 19.46 16.02 1.13
N ALA A 35 18.68 16.95 1.69
CA ALA A 35 19.22 18.22 2.19
C ALA A 35 20.25 18.02 3.30
N ARG A 36 20.05 17.04 4.19
CA ARG A 36 21.02 16.65 5.22
C ARG A 36 22.30 16.09 4.59
N LEU A 37 22.18 15.09 3.71
CA LEU A 37 23.33 14.45 3.05
C LEU A 37 24.18 15.43 2.25
N ARG A 38 23.57 16.43 1.61
CA ARG A 38 24.27 17.45 0.82
C ARG A 38 25.21 18.33 1.65
N LYS A 39 24.92 18.50 2.95
CA LYS A 39 25.75 19.30 3.87
C LYS A 39 27.00 18.57 4.35
N LEU A 40 27.02 17.24 4.23
CA LEU A 40 28.15 16.41 4.66
C LEU A 40 29.32 16.52 3.67
N SER A 41 30.57 16.39 4.16
CA SER A 41 31.72 16.17 3.29
C SER A 41 31.62 14.79 2.62
N SER A 42 32.45 14.52 1.60
CA SER A 42 32.43 13.21 0.93
C SER A 42 32.90 12.09 1.89
N GLU A 43 33.79 12.46 2.80
CA GLU A 43 34.38 11.62 3.84
C GLU A 43 33.36 11.28 4.93
N ASP A 44 32.44 12.20 5.24
CA ASP A 44 31.40 12.04 6.27
C ASP A 44 30.13 11.33 5.75
N LEU A 45 30.04 11.05 4.44
CA LEU A 45 28.91 10.30 3.91
C LEU A 45 28.89 8.87 4.50
N PRO A 46 27.72 8.36 4.93
CA PRO A 46 27.62 6.98 5.39
C PRO A 46 28.08 6.00 4.29
N ASP A 47 28.74 4.91 4.65
CA ASP A 47 29.41 4.01 3.69
C ASP A 47 28.48 3.43 2.63
N VAL A 48 27.20 3.24 2.97
CA VAL A 48 26.15 2.83 2.02
C VAL A 48 26.00 3.79 0.83
N TYR A 49 26.36 5.06 1.00
CA TYR A 49 26.37 6.07 -0.08
C TYR A 49 27.71 6.16 -0.80
N LYS A 50 28.80 5.62 -0.25
CA LYS A 50 30.12 5.64 -0.90
C LYS A 50 30.29 4.50 -1.91
N THR A 51 29.58 3.40 -1.74
CA THR A 51 29.86 2.13 -2.44
C THR A 51 28.83 1.72 -3.50
N ASN A 52 27.68 2.39 -3.58
CA ASN A 52 26.52 1.93 -4.37
C ASN A 52 26.11 2.87 -5.52
N ASP A 53 27.04 3.47 -6.26
CA ASP A 53 26.75 4.48 -7.29
C ASP A 53 26.14 5.79 -6.74
N PHE A 54 26.21 6.06 -5.43
CA PHE A 54 25.53 7.18 -4.75
C PHE A 54 26.48 8.33 -4.42
N ASP A 55 27.19 8.84 -5.43
CA ASP A 55 28.12 9.94 -5.21
C ASP A 55 27.41 11.27 -4.86
N LYS A 56 28.18 12.20 -4.27
CA LYS A 56 27.69 13.52 -3.84
C LYS A 56 27.10 14.35 -4.99
N ASN A 57 27.59 14.19 -6.22
CA ASN A 57 27.05 14.89 -7.38
C ASN A 57 25.65 14.36 -7.74
N LYS A 58 25.44 13.05 -7.72
CA LYS A 58 24.13 12.43 -7.91
C LYS A 58 23.15 12.83 -6.82
N ILE A 59 23.56 12.85 -5.56
CA ILE A 59 22.73 13.34 -4.45
C ILE A 59 22.28 14.79 -4.70
N ASN A 60 23.21 15.66 -5.12
CA ASN A 60 22.90 17.06 -5.44
C ASN A 60 21.93 17.20 -6.61
N LYS A 61 22.13 16.43 -7.69
CA LYS A 61 21.25 16.46 -8.87
C LYS A 61 19.87 15.91 -8.54
N LEU A 62 19.79 14.77 -7.84
CA LEU A 62 18.54 14.18 -7.38
C LEU A 62 17.75 15.16 -6.51
N TYR A 63 18.40 15.81 -5.53
CA TYR A 63 17.72 16.81 -4.71
C TYR A 63 17.10 17.92 -5.56
N LYS A 64 17.87 18.52 -6.49
CA LYS A 64 17.36 19.62 -7.33
C LYS A 64 16.24 19.12 -8.24
N GLY A 65 16.42 17.97 -8.87
CA GLY A 65 15.41 17.35 -9.73
C GLY A 65 14.11 17.10 -8.97
N LEU A 66 14.19 16.46 -7.80
CA LEU A 66 13.02 16.16 -7.00
C LEU A 66 12.35 17.45 -6.46
N LEU A 67 13.13 18.43 -6.01
CA LEU A 67 12.63 19.70 -5.45
C LEU A 67 11.86 20.51 -6.49
N TYR A 68 12.41 20.66 -7.69
CA TYR A 68 11.83 21.47 -8.76
C TYR A 68 10.90 20.68 -9.70
N SER A 69 10.65 19.41 -9.42
CA SER A 69 9.68 18.62 -10.18
C SER A 69 8.26 18.86 -9.68
N ASP A 70 7.32 18.93 -10.63
CA ASP A 70 5.87 18.90 -10.35
C ASP A 70 5.33 17.49 -10.10
N CYS A 71 6.23 16.50 -9.91
CA CYS A 71 5.83 15.12 -9.68
C CYS A 71 5.17 14.98 -8.28
N PRO A 72 3.98 14.35 -8.18
CA PRO A 72 3.22 14.26 -6.94
C PRO A 72 3.78 13.24 -5.94
N SER A 73 4.58 12.28 -6.41
CA SER A 73 5.25 11.27 -5.59
C SER A 73 6.68 10.99 -6.06
N PRO A 74 7.51 10.34 -5.23
CA PRO A 74 8.81 9.85 -5.63
C PRO A 74 8.75 8.86 -6.80
N ASP A 75 7.74 8.00 -6.86
CA ASP A 75 7.60 6.97 -7.90
C ASP A 75 7.49 7.59 -9.29
N VAL A 76 6.57 8.56 -9.45
CA VAL A 76 6.38 9.31 -10.69
C VAL A 76 7.66 10.04 -11.10
N PHE A 77 8.43 10.53 -10.13
CA PHE A 77 9.73 11.15 -10.41
C PHE A 77 10.74 10.12 -10.91
N LEU A 78 10.85 8.95 -10.26
CA LEU A 78 11.83 7.91 -10.62
C LEU A 78 11.52 7.24 -11.95
N GLU A 79 10.25 7.10 -12.32
CA GLU A 79 9.84 6.62 -13.66
C GLU A 79 10.41 7.49 -14.77
N LYS A 80 10.40 8.81 -14.57
CA LYS A 80 10.91 9.79 -15.54
C LYS A 80 12.42 9.98 -15.49
N ASN A 81 13.07 9.52 -14.42
CA ASN A 81 14.50 9.70 -14.16
C ASN A 81 15.16 8.39 -13.70
N PRO A 82 15.22 7.37 -14.58
CA PRO A 82 15.69 6.03 -14.24
C PRO A 82 17.15 5.99 -13.74
N GLU A 83 17.96 7.01 -14.03
CA GLU A 83 19.32 7.13 -13.51
C GLU A 83 19.39 7.25 -11.97
N TYR A 84 18.28 7.66 -11.33
CA TYR A 84 18.17 7.73 -9.87
C TYR A 84 17.46 6.53 -9.25
N MET A 85 17.09 5.51 -10.03
CA MET A 85 16.26 4.39 -9.57
C MET A 85 16.80 3.72 -8.31
N LYS A 86 18.10 3.37 -8.29
CA LYS A 86 18.75 2.70 -7.14
C LYS A 86 18.69 3.55 -5.86
N ILE A 87 19.10 4.82 -5.94
CA ILE A 87 19.13 5.73 -4.78
C ILE A 87 17.72 6.12 -4.34
N GLY A 88 16.80 6.25 -5.30
CA GLY A 88 15.40 6.56 -5.06
C GLY A 88 14.72 5.46 -4.26
N LYS A 89 14.79 4.21 -4.72
CA LYS A 89 14.27 3.04 -3.97
C LYS A 89 14.90 2.93 -2.59
N TYR A 90 16.21 3.14 -2.49
CA TYR A 90 16.90 3.13 -1.20
C TYR A 90 16.33 4.19 -0.24
N LEU A 91 16.14 5.42 -0.70
CA LEU A 91 15.59 6.51 0.10
C LEU A 91 14.11 6.30 0.46
N ILE A 92 13.30 5.77 -0.45
CA ILE A 92 11.92 5.34 -0.17
C ILE A 92 11.93 4.33 0.98
N CYS A 93 12.75 3.29 0.85
CA CYS A 93 12.86 2.26 1.89
C CYS A 93 13.37 2.82 3.22
N LEU A 94 14.39 3.68 3.18
CA LEU A 94 14.97 4.32 4.35
C LEU A 94 13.94 5.15 5.10
N LYS A 95 13.07 5.89 4.40
CA LYS A 95 12.05 6.72 5.03
C LYS A 95 10.86 5.91 5.49
N LEU A 96 10.35 4.98 4.68
CA LEU A 96 9.17 4.21 5.07
C LEU A 96 9.40 3.26 6.25
N VAL A 97 10.64 2.76 6.45
CA VAL A 97 10.95 1.92 7.61
C VAL A 97 10.83 2.68 8.93
N GLU A 98 10.94 4.02 8.92
CA GLU A 98 10.78 4.84 10.13
C GLU A 98 9.34 4.81 10.65
N TYR A 99 8.38 4.40 9.80
CA TYR A 99 6.95 4.28 10.12
C TYR A 99 6.55 2.83 10.51
N GLU A 100 7.45 1.85 10.42
CA GLU A 100 7.19 0.48 10.89
C GLU A 100 7.23 0.44 12.44
N ILE A 101 6.20 0.99 13.10
CA ILE A 101 6.08 1.11 14.56
C ILE A 101 4.98 0.17 15.06
N GLU A 102 5.36 -0.94 15.69
CA GLU A 102 4.43 -1.99 16.15
C GLU A 102 3.37 -1.48 17.13
N ASP A 103 3.72 -0.57 18.05
CA ASP A 103 2.78 0.04 19.00
C ASP A 103 1.57 0.74 18.34
N LYS A 104 1.69 1.11 17.06
CA LYS A 104 0.59 1.70 16.28
C LYS A 104 -0.52 0.68 16.01
N PHE A 105 -0.21 -0.61 15.98
CA PHE A 105 -1.22 -1.67 15.90
C PHE A 105 -2.16 -1.71 17.11
N ILE A 106 -1.73 -1.19 18.26
CA ILE A 106 -2.57 -1.14 19.46
C ILE A 106 -3.24 0.22 19.58
N THR A 107 -2.45 1.28 19.42
CA THR A 107 -2.90 2.65 19.68
C THR A 107 -3.75 3.23 18.55
N HIS A 108 -3.55 2.74 17.32
CA HIS A 108 -4.13 3.32 16.11
C HIS A 108 -4.50 2.25 15.07
N ALA A 109 -4.90 1.02 15.44
CA ALA A 109 -5.22 -0.04 14.47
C ALA A 109 -6.30 0.33 13.43
N GLY A 110 -7.10 1.37 13.69
CA GLY A 110 -8.01 1.94 12.70
C GLY A 110 -8.93 0.85 12.13
N TRP A 111 -8.88 0.66 10.81
CA TRP A 111 -9.72 -0.33 10.13
C TRP A 111 -9.29 -1.79 10.33
N TYR A 112 -8.07 -2.04 10.82
CA TYR A 112 -7.59 -3.39 11.09
C TYR A 112 -8.44 -4.08 12.17
N GLU A 113 -8.97 -3.36 13.17
CA GLU A 113 -9.85 -3.94 14.19
C GLU A 113 -11.18 -4.47 13.62
N GLN A 114 -11.75 -3.78 12.64
CA GLN A 114 -12.97 -4.20 11.98
C GLN A 114 -12.69 -5.39 11.06
N LEU A 115 -11.53 -5.41 10.39
CA LEU A 115 -11.08 -6.59 9.65
C LEU A 115 -10.91 -7.78 10.59
N ARG A 116 -10.26 -7.60 11.75
CA ARG A 116 -10.12 -8.64 12.79
C ARG A 116 -11.47 -9.23 13.17
N SER A 117 -12.42 -8.36 13.49
CA SER A 117 -13.78 -8.74 13.87
C SER A 117 -14.48 -9.52 12.76
N ALA A 118 -14.24 -9.19 11.50
CA ALA A 118 -14.81 -9.88 10.35
C ALA A 118 -14.16 -11.25 10.10
N LEU A 119 -12.85 -11.37 10.36
CA LEU A 119 -12.07 -12.59 10.14
C LEU A 119 -12.23 -13.65 11.22
N LYS A 120 -12.86 -13.33 12.36
CA LYS A 120 -13.08 -14.26 13.48
C LYS A 120 -13.59 -15.63 13.02
N VAL A 121 -12.89 -16.66 13.47
CA VAL A 121 -13.14 -18.10 13.27
C VAL A 121 -12.71 -18.86 14.53
N ASP A 122 -13.29 -20.04 14.75
CA ASP A 122 -13.05 -20.82 15.99
C ASP A 122 -11.76 -21.66 15.94
N SER A 123 -11.13 -21.79 14.76
CA SER A 123 -9.88 -22.53 14.59
C SER A 123 -9.07 -21.97 13.41
N PRO A 124 -7.72 -22.09 13.42
CA PRO A 124 -6.86 -21.49 12.41
C PRO A 124 -7.11 -22.04 11.00
N GLU A 125 -7.49 -23.32 10.87
CA GLU A 125 -7.71 -23.97 9.57
C GLU A 125 -8.93 -23.42 8.84
N LYS A 126 -9.87 -22.80 9.58
CA LYS A 126 -11.06 -22.15 9.03
C LYS A 126 -10.78 -20.73 8.53
N LEU A 127 -9.58 -20.19 8.75
CA LEU A 127 -9.26 -18.81 8.32
C LEU A 127 -9.46 -18.64 6.80
N LYS A 128 -9.06 -19.64 6.01
CA LYS A 128 -9.27 -19.71 4.55
C LYS A 128 -10.74 -19.61 4.12
N ASP A 129 -11.67 -20.01 5.00
CA ASP A 129 -13.10 -19.99 4.70
C ASP A 129 -13.66 -18.55 4.66
N ASN A 130 -12.90 -17.56 5.15
CA ASN A 130 -13.20 -16.15 4.93
C ASN A 130 -13.12 -15.76 3.44
N ARG A 131 -12.42 -16.53 2.58
CA ARG A 131 -12.30 -16.26 1.14
C ARG A 131 -11.88 -14.80 0.86
N LEU A 132 -10.91 -14.32 1.66
CA LEU A 132 -10.33 -12.99 1.55
C LEU A 132 -9.09 -13.03 0.65
N SER A 133 -8.99 -12.07 -0.26
CA SER A 133 -7.75 -11.76 -0.96
C SER A 133 -7.45 -10.27 -0.85
N ILE A 134 -6.18 -9.90 -1.03
CA ILE A 134 -5.71 -8.54 -0.88
C ILE A 134 -4.80 -8.18 -2.04
N VAL A 135 -5.08 -7.05 -2.67
CA VAL A 135 -4.23 -6.39 -3.65
C VAL A 135 -3.79 -5.08 -3.03
N THR A 136 -2.49 -4.87 -2.89
CA THR A 136 -1.94 -3.65 -2.30
C THR A 136 -0.92 -3.02 -3.23
N PHE A 137 -1.02 -1.70 -3.35
CA PHE A 137 -0.06 -0.84 -4.04
C PHE A 137 0.94 -0.21 -3.07
N ASN A 138 0.82 -0.52 -1.77
CA ASN A 138 1.70 0.00 -0.74
C ASN A 138 2.96 -0.84 -0.66
N TYR A 139 4.09 -0.18 -0.44
CA TYR A 139 5.34 -0.88 -0.12
C TYR A 139 5.35 -1.40 1.32
N ASP A 140 4.59 -0.77 2.21
CA ASP A 140 4.58 -1.11 3.62
C ASP A 140 4.04 -2.52 3.87
N ARG A 141 4.51 -3.09 4.98
CA ARG A 141 4.22 -4.48 5.40
C ARG A 141 3.34 -4.50 6.63
N SER A 142 2.68 -3.39 6.92
CA SER A 142 1.96 -3.20 8.17
C SER A 142 0.81 -4.20 8.29
N LEU A 143 0.10 -4.46 7.19
CA LEU A 143 -0.99 -5.43 7.17
C LEU A 143 -0.49 -6.87 7.29
N ASP A 144 0.61 -7.22 6.60
CA ASP A 144 1.26 -8.53 6.70
C ASP A 144 1.67 -8.82 8.15
N ALA A 145 2.39 -7.88 8.76
CA ALA A 145 2.87 -8.00 10.14
C ALA A 145 1.71 -8.05 11.15
N TRP A 146 0.71 -7.20 10.99
CA TRP A 146 -0.46 -7.16 11.87
C TRP A 146 -1.30 -8.44 11.78
N LEU A 147 -1.58 -8.94 10.56
CA LEU A 147 -2.32 -10.20 10.37
C LEU A 147 -1.56 -11.39 10.93
N HIS A 148 -0.24 -11.43 10.73
CA HIS A 148 0.60 -12.47 11.29
C HIS A 148 0.53 -12.48 12.83
N GLN A 149 0.75 -11.33 13.47
CA GLN A 149 0.67 -11.21 14.93
C GLN A 149 -0.73 -11.51 15.46
N TYR A 150 -1.78 -11.11 14.75
CA TYR A 150 -3.15 -11.46 15.10
C TYR A 150 -3.34 -12.98 15.13
N ILE A 151 -2.94 -13.70 14.07
CA ILE A 151 -3.09 -15.16 13.97
C ILE A 151 -2.25 -15.87 15.04
N GLU A 152 -1.01 -15.42 15.24
CA GLU A 152 -0.11 -15.96 16.28
C GLU A 152 -0.75 -15.89 17.67
N ASN A 153 -1.27 -14.72 18.04
CA ASN A 153 -1.81 -14.49 19.37
C ASN A 153 -3.22 -15.07 19.57
N GLU A 154 -4.09 -14.97 18.56
CA GLU A 154 -5.47 -15.47 18.65
C GLU A 154 -5.51 -17.00 18.82
N PHE A 155 -4.63 -17.71 18.11
CA PHE A 155 -4.59 -19.17 18.13
C PHE A 155 -3.45 -19.75 18.99
N ARG A 156 -2.64 -18.90 19.64
CA ARG A 156 -1.49 -19.28 20.49
C ARG A 156 -0.51 -20.20 19.77
N LEU A 157 -0.20 -19.85 18.53
CA LEU A 157 0.70 -20.60 17.66
C LEU A 157 2.14 -20.08 17.79
N SER A 158 3.10 -20.86 17.32
CA SER A 158 4.42 -20.28 17.04
C SER A 158 4.35 -19.33 15.84
N SER A 159 5.29 -18.39 15.76
CA SER A 159 5.38 -17.43 14.65
C SER A 159 5.45 -18.15 13.29
N ASP A 160 6.26 -19.20 13.15
CA ASP A 160 6.36 -19.94 11.88
C ASP A 160 5.05 -20.63 11.48
N GLU A 161 4.32 -21.21 12.45
CA GLU A 161 3.02 -21.84 12.21
C GLU A 161 1.97 -20.80 11.81
N ALA A 162 1.93 -19.66 12.52
CA ALA A 162 1.01 -18.57 12.23
C ALA A 162 1.24 -17.99 10.82
N TRP A 163 2.50 -17.75 10.45
CA TRP A 163 2.86 -17.28 9.12
C TRP A 163 2.50 -18.28 8.02
N LYS A 164 2.69 -19.59 8.27
CA LYS A 164 2.29 -20.64 7.34
C LYS A 164 0.77 -20.63 7.12
N ILE A 165 -0.02 -20.65 8.20
CA ILE A 165 -1.49 -20.61 8.13
C ILE A 165 -1.97 -19.36 7.41
N PHE A 166 -1.35 -18.21 7.70
CA PHE A 166 -1.66 -16.95 7.05
C PHE A 166 -1.49 -17.03 5.52
N ASN A 167 -0.31 -17.45 5.03
CA ASN A 167 -0.05 -17.55 3.59
C ASN A 167 -0.93 -18.58 2.88
N GLU A 168 -1.29 -19.66 3.57
CA GLU A 168 -2.20 -20.68 3.03
C GLU A 168 -3.67 -20.20 3.00
N SER A 169 -4.01 -19.18 3.79
CA SER A 169 -5.40 -18.73 3.97
C SER A 169 -5.75 -17.44 3.22
N ILE A 170 -4.81 -16.50 3.10
CA ILE A 170 -5.06 -15.17 2.55
C ILE A 170 -4.00 -14.86 1.49
N GLU A 171 -4.43 -14.75 0.24
CA GLU A 171 -3.55 -14.36 -0.86
C GLU A 171 -3.37 -12.83 -0.88
N ILE A 172 -2.13 -12.36 -0.71
CA ILE A 172 -1.76 -10.94 -0.82
C ILE A 172 -0.85 -10.72 -2.03
N VAL A 173 -1.25 -9.80 -2.91
CA VAL A 173 -0.47 -9.34 -4.05
C VAL A 173 0.03 -7.92 -3.79
N HIS A 174 1.34 -7.79 -3.59
CA HIS A 174 2.04 -6.51 -3.49
C HIS A 174 2.45 -6.05 -4.90
N VAL A 175 1.60 -5.26 -5.56
CA VAL A 175 1.72 -4.94 -7.00
C VAL A 175 3.05 -4.27 -7.34
N HIS A 176 3.49 -3.36 -6.48
CA HIS A 176 4.75 -2.64 -6.63
C HIS A 176 5.88 -3.25 -5.80
N GLY A 177 5.73 -4.49 -5.34
CA GLY A 177 6.66 -5.08 -4.40
C GLY A 177 6.56 -4.46 -3.01
N VAL A 178 7.58 -4.67 -2.19
CA VAL A 178 7.47 -4.58 -0.73
C VAL A 178 8.77 -4.08 -0.08
N LEU A 179 8.69 -3.50 1.13
CA LEU A 179 9.83 -3.05 1.94
C LEU A 179 10.68 -4.20 2.53
N GLY A 180 11.20 -5.06 1.65
CA GLY A 180 11.84 -6.31 2.02
C GLY A 180 10.80 -7.36 2.44
N LYS A 181 10.92 -8.58 1.91
CA LYS A 181 9.93 -9.63 2.15
C LYS A 181 9.72 -9.89 3.65
N TYR A 182 8.47 -9.97 4.08
CA TYR A 182 8.10 -10.40 5.42
C TYR A 182 7.89 -11.93 5.44
N PRO A 183 8.29 -12.66 6.51
CA PRO A 183 8.97 -12.22 7.73
C PRO A 183 10.51 -12.22 7.60
N ASP A 184 11.08 -12.39 6.39
CA ASP A 184 12.55 -12.40 6.19
C ASP A 184 13.27 -11.21 6.83
N PHE A 185 12.58 -10.07 6.93
CA PHE A 185 12.96 -8.93 7.77
C PHE A 185 11.90 -8.67 8.83
N THR A 186 12.31 -8.56 10.10
CA THR A 186 11.43 -8.17 11.21
C THR A 186 10.77 -6.81 10.92
N TYR A 187 9.50 -6.66 11.31
CA TYR A 187 8.80 -5.37 11.21
C TYR A 187 9.45 -4.35 12.15
N GLY A 188 9.80 -3.17 11.64
CA GLY A 188 10.48 -2.13 12.43
C GLY A 188 12.00 -2.24 12.48
N ASP A 189 12.59 -3.33 11.96
CA ASP A 189 14.04 -3.46 11.84
C ASP A 189 14.58 -2.41 10.87
N LYS A 190 15.62 -1.66 11.24
CA LYS A 190 16.24 -0.62 10.38
C LYS A 190 17.51 -1.10 9.69
N ASN A 191 17.82 -2.39 9.78
CA ASN A 191 19.01 -2.97 9.17
C ASN A 191 18.81 -3.29 7.68
N LYS A 192 19.93 -3.44 6.97
CA LYS A 192 19.99 -3.95 5.59
C LYS A 192 19.07 -3.20 4.59
N ILE A 193 18.84 -1.90 4.79
CA ILE A 193 17.95 -1.06 3.98
C ILE A 193 18.19 -1.20 2.48
N PHE A 194 19.46 -1.21 2.04
CA PHE A 194 19.79 -1.38 0.63
C PHE A 194 19.34 -2.74 0.06
N LYS A 195 19.44 -3.81 0.84
CA LYS A 195 18.95 -5.14 0.43
C LYS A 195 17.42 -5.14 0.37
N ARG A 196 16.76 -4.54 1.36
CA ARG A 196 15.29 -4.43 1.42
C ARG A 196 14.73 -3.62 0.26
N SER A 197 15.38 -2.53 -0.11
CA SER A 197 14.95 -1.66 -1.21
C SER A 197 14.96 -2.35 -2.57
N GLN A 198 15.66 -3.48 -2.74
CA GLN A 198 15.64 -4.24 -3.99
C GLN A 198 14.31 -4.95 -4.23
N SER A 199 13.48 -5.12 -3.19
CA SER A 199 12.13 -5.69 -3.29
C SER A 199 11.07 -4.66 -3.72
N ILE A 200 11.43 -3.38 -3.82
CA ILE A 200 10.58 -2.32 -4.39
C ILE A 200 10.65 -2.39 -5.90
N LYS A 201 9.48 -2.32 -6.56
CA LYS A 201 9.31 -2.25 -8.01
C LYS A 201 8.59 -0.95 -8.38
N ILE A 202 9.18 -0.17 -9.27
CA ILE A 202 8.60 1.06 -9.83
C ILE A 202 7.90 0.73 -11.16
N VAL A 203 6.81 1.43 -11.48
CA VAL A 203 5.90 1.15 -12.62
C VAL A 203 6.62 1.00 -13.97
N SER A 204 7.72 1.73 -14.17
CA SER A 204 8.55 1.69 -15.37
C SER A 204 9.32 0.37 -15.56
N GLU A 205 9.39 -0.49 -14.55
CA GLU A 205 10.00 -1.83 -14.63
C GLU A 205 9.00 -2.86 -15.18
N ALA A 206 8.33 -2.52 -16.28
CA ALA A 206 7.11 -3.14 -16.81
C ALA A 206 7.18 -4.68 -16.90
N ASP A 207 8.29 -5.26 -17.37
CA ASP A 207 8.45 -6.71 -17.48
C ASP A 207 8.45 -7.43 -16.12
N SER A 208 8.82 -6.73 -15.05
CA SER A 208 8.93 -7.30 -13.70
C SER A 208 7.63 -7.29 -12.90
N GLN A 209 6.59 -6.60 -13.37
CA GLN A 209 5.32 -6.40 -12.65
C GLN A 209 4.10 -7.01 -13.35
N GLN A 210 4.26 -7.46 -14.59
CA GLN A 210 3.15 -8.00 -15.39
C GLN A 210 2.45 -9.16 -14.67
N GLU A 211 3.22 -10.06 -14.05
CA GLU A 211 2.68 -11.20 -13.29
C GLU A 211 1.86 -10.74 -12.07
N GLU A 212 2.31 -9.72 -11.35
CA GLU A 212 1.58 -9.16 -10.20
C GLU A 212 0.30 -8.45 -10.63
N PHE A 213 0.32 -7.69 -11.72
CA PHE A 213 -0.89 -7.06 -12.26
C PHE A 213 -1.90 -8.11 -12.75
N GLU A 214 -1.46 -9.16 -13.42
CA GLU A 214 -2.31 -10.27 -13.85
C GLU A 214 -2.93 -11.00 -12.64
N LYS A 215 -2.14 -11.27 -11.61
CA LYS A 215 -2.64 -11.86 -10.35
C LYS A 215 -3.65 -10.94 -9.67
N ALA A 216 -3.35 -9.65 -9.57
CA ALA A 216 -4.24 -8.65 -8.99
C ALA A 216 -5.58 -8.56 -9.75
N SER A 217 -5.52 -8.45 -11.09
CA SER A 217 -6.70 -8.45 -11.95
C SER A 217 -7.54 -9.71 -11.76
N ARG A 218 -6.91 -10.89 -11.75
CA ARG A 218 -7.56 -12.18 -11.49
C ARG A 218 -8.26 -12.20 -10.12
N LEU A 219 -7.64 -11.68 -9.06
CA LEU A 219 -8.24 -11.65 -7.73
C LEU A 219 -9.47 -10.73 -7.67
N LEU A 220 -9.37 -9.55 -8.28
CA LEU A 220 -10.49 -8.60 -8.39
C LEU A 220 -11.64 -9.22 -9.19
N LYS A 221 -11.37 -9.74 -10.39
CA LYS A 221 -12.35 -10.40 -11.28
C LYS A 221 -12.95 -11.67 -10.69
N ASN A 222 -12.28 -12.34 -9.77
CA ASN A 222 -12.83 -13.55 -9.13
C ASN A 222 -13.54 -13.28 -7.80
N SER A 223 -13.63 -12.02 -7.36
CA SER A 223 -14.31 -11.64 -6.13
C SER A 223 -15.77 -11.25 -6.36
N GLU A 224 -16.63 -11.58 -5.41
CA GLU A 224 -18.04 -11.17 -5.38
C GLU A 224 -18.20 -9.75 -4.84
N ARG A 225 -17.23 -9.32 -4.03
CA ARG A 225 -17.16 -7.99 -3.43
C ARG A 225 -15.74 -7.46 -3.52
N VAL A 226 -15.59 -6.23 -4.02
CA VAL A 226 -14.32 -5.49 -3.94
C VAL A 226 -14.48 -4.34 -2.97
N ILE A 227 -13.56 -4.20 -2.04
CA ILE A 227 -13.52 -3.07 -1.11
C ILE A 227 -12.22 -2.31 -1.31
N VAL A 228 -12.32 -1.03 -1.61
CA VAL A 228 -11.18 -0.19 -1.97
C VAL A 228 -10.87 0.82 -0.87
N PHE A 229 -9.62 0.87 -0.40
CA PHE A 229 -9.17 1.79 0.65
C PHE A 229 -7.97 2.61 0.19
N GLY A 230 -8.09 3.94 0.23
CA GLY A 230 -6.96 4.84 0.03
C GLY A 230 -6.25 4.70 -1.32
N PHE A 231 -6.93 4.10 -2.29
CA PHE A 231 -6.42 3.90 -3.64
C PHE A 231 -6.55 5.20 -4.43
N GLY A 232 -5.43 5.66 -4.99
CA GLY A 232 -5.35 6.93 -5.70
C GLY A 232 -5.80 6.88 -7.15
N PHE A 233 -6.24 5.71 -7.67
CA PHE A 233 -6.81 5.51 -9.01
C PHE A 233 -6.00 6.13 -10.17
N ALA A 234 -4.67 6.27 -10.04
CA ALA A 234 -3.80 6.73 -11.13
C ALA A 234 -4.09 5.94 -12.43
N THR A 235 -4.21 6.65 -13.55
CA THR A 235 -4.68 6.10 -14.83
C THR A 235 -3.91 4.83 -15.21
N GLU A 236 -2.59 4.86 -15.08
CA GLU A 236 -1.70 3.74 -15.42
C GLU A 236 -2.00 2.49 -14.57
N ASN A 237 -2.32 2.67 -13.28
CA ASN A 237 -2.66 1.56 -12.40
C ASN A 237 -4.05 0.99 -12.71
N VAL A 238 -5.01 1.87 -13.02
CA VAL A 238 -6.37 1.45 -13.37
C VAL A 238 -6.39 0.68 -14.68
N GLU A 239 -5.70 1.18 -15.70
CA GLU A 239 -5.56 0.53 -17.01
C GLU A 239 -4.88 -0.83 -16.88
N ARG A 240 -3.76 -0.92 -16.14
CA ARG A 240 -3.03 -2.19 -15.96
C ARG A 240 -3.80 -3.22 -15.12
N LEU A 241 -4.65 -2.80 -14.20
CA LEU A 241 -5.50 -3.71 -13.43
C LEU A 241 -6.59 -4.35 -14.29
N ASP A 242 -6.98 -3.71 -15.41
CA ASP A 242 -8.00 -4.22 -16.35
C ASP A 242 -9.26 -4.71 -15.60
N TYR A 243 -9.77 -3.91 -14.67
CA TYR A 243 -10.89 -4.30 -13.79
C TYR A 243 -12.02 -3.26 -13.75
N PHE A 244 -11.70 -1.97 -13.75
CA PHE A 244 -12.69 -0.89 -13.62
C PHE A 244 -13.39 -0.56 -14.94
N GLU A 245 -13.53 -1.52 -15.84
CA GLU A 245 -14.34 -1.35 -17.04
C GLU A 245 -15.83 -1.41 -16.71
N LYS A 246 -16.63 -0.58 -17.40
CA LYS A 246 -18.06 -0.38 -17.10
C LYS A 246 -18.86 -1.69 -16.96
N LYS A 247 -18.57 -2.68 -17.80
CA LYS A 247 -19.26 -3.98 -17.82
C LYS A 247 -19.02 -4.79 -16.53
N GLU A 248 -17.82 -4.76 -15.98
CA GLU A 248 -17.48 -5.52 -14.76
C GLU A 248 -18.14 -4.94 -13.51
N LEU A 249 -18.44 -3.62 -13.51
CA LEU A 249 -18.96 -2.91 -12.34
C LEU A 249 -20.48 -2.97 -12.21
N GLU A 250 -21.22 -3.11 -13.32
CA GLU A 250 -22.68 -3.14 -13.31
C GLU A 250 -23.25 -4.34 -12.52
N GLU A 251 -22.51 -5.46 -12.48
CA GLU A 251 -22.91 -6.72 -11.85
C GLU A 251 -22.31 -6.93 -10.44
N ARG A 252 -21.33 -6.11 -10.01
CA ARG A 252 -20.52 -6.36 -8.81
C ARG A 252 -20.74 -5.34 -7.70
N LYS A 253 -20.68 -5.80 -6.44
CA LYS A 253 -20.69 -4.90 -5.27
C LYS A 253 -19.27 -4.38 -5.02
N VAL A 254 -18.93 -3.27 -5.67
CA VAL A 254 -17.72 -2.52 -5.37
C VAL A 254 -18.04 -1.45 -4.33
N LEU A 255 -17.28 -1.40 -3.24
CA LEU A 255 -17.38 -0.40 -2.18
C LEU A 255 -16.06 0.34 -2.06
N ILE A 256 -16.05 1.62 -2.41
CA ILE A 256 -14.83 2.43 -2.38
C ILE A 256 -14.93 3.46 -1.25
N ALA A 257 -13.94 3.47 -0.36
CA ALA A 257 -13.66 4.58 0.54
C ALA A 257 -12.63 5.50 -0.15
N ALA A 258 -13.14 6.51 -0.84
CA ALA A 258 -12.29 7.55 -1.41
C ALA A 258 -12.04 8.61 -0.32
N GLY A 259 -10.77 8.87 0.00
CA GLY A 259 -10.39 9.81 1.06
C GLY A 259 -11.09 11.18 0.92
N PRO A 260 -11.26 11.92 2.03
CA PRO A 260 -12.07 13.11 2.06
C PRO A 260 -11.45 14.21 1.19
N PHE A 261 -12.16 14.60 0.13
CA PHE A 261 -11.83 15.79 -0.65
C PHE A 261 -12.45 17.02 0.03
N THR A 262 -11.62 18.02 0.31
CA THR A 262 -12.05 19.29 0.89
C THR A 262 -12.51 20.23 -0.24
N GLY A 263 -13.81 20.55 -0.25
CA GLY A 263 -14.43 21.52 -1.19
C GLY A 263 -15.32 20.88 -2.27
N GLY A 264 -16.38 21.60 -2.68
CA GLY A 264 -17.36 21.12 -3.67
C GLY A 264 -16.75 20.77 -5.03
N ALA A 265 -15.91 21.65 -5.58
CA ALA A 265 -15.24 21.41 -6.86
C ALA A 265 -14.31 20.17 -6.86
N ALA A 266 -13.66 19.88 -5.73
CA ALA A 266 -12.82 18.68 -5.59
C ALA A 266 -13.67 17.39 -5.51
N ARG A 267 -14.88 17.49 -4.97
CA ARG A 267 -15.84 16.37 -4.94
C ARG A 267 -16.42 16.09 -6.32
N ASP A 268 -16.82 17.14 -7.04
CA ASP A 268 -17.38 16.99 -8.38
C ASP A 268 -16.33 16.46 -9.36
N ALA A 269 -15.08 16.92 -9.23
CA ALA A 269 -13.95 16.40 -10.01
C ALA A 269 -13.69 14.91 -9.74
N LEU A 270 -13.79 14.45 -8.48
CA LEU A 270 -13.68 13.01 -8.18
C LEU A 270 -14.84 12.23 -8.79
N ASP A 271 -16.07 12.74 -8.69
CA ASP A 271 -17.25 12.06 -9.18
C ASP A 271 -17.20 11.92 -10.72
N GLU A 272 -16.80 12.98 -11.43
CA GLU A 272 -16.57 12.95 -12.88
C GLU A 272 -15.44 11.97 -13.26
N TRP A 273 -14.33 12.03 -12.53
CA TRP A 273 -13.16 11.22 -12.82
C TRP A 273 -13.36 9.73 -12.51
N LEU A 274 -14.06 9.37 -11.43
CA LEU A 274 -14.46 7.99 -11.18
C LEU A 274 -15.57 7.55 -12.15
N GLY A 275 -16.41 8.50 -12.58
CA GLY A 275 -17.45 8.29 -13.59
C GLY A 275 -16.90 7.84 -14.94
N GLN A 276 -15.70 8.27 -15.33
CA GLN A 276 -15.03 7.79 -16.55
C GLN A 276 -14.78 6.28 -16.52
N TRP A 277 -14.66 5.71 -15.31
CA TRP A 277 -14.50 4.28 -15.04
C TRP A 277 -15.84 3.60 -14.72
N GLY A 278 -16.98 4.23 -14.97
CA GLY A 278 -18.30 3.65 -14.69
C GLY A 278 -18.71 3.59 -13.22
N LEU A 279 -17.94 4.20 -12.32
CA LEU A 279 -18.26 4.24 -10.89
C LEU A 279 -19.28 5.35 -10.59
N ILE A 280 -20.24 5.06 -9.71
CA ILE A 280 -21.38 5.94 -9.43
C ILE A 280 -21.42 6.21 -7.92
N ARG A 281 -21.46 7.49 -7.54
CA ARG A 281 -21.49 7.90 -6.14
C ARG A 281 -22.74 7.37 -5.44
N GLY A 282 -22.58 6.89 -4.21
CA GLY A 282 -23.69 6.33 -3.42
C GLY A 282 -24.10 4.91 -3.84
N ARG A 283 -23.61 4.42 -4.99
CA ARG A 283 -23.77 3.02 -5.43
C ARG A 283 -22.46 2.25 -5.29
N HIS A 284 -21.38 2.75 -5.88
CA HIS A 284 -20.06 2.09 -5.94
C HIS A 284 -19.03 2.72 -4.98
N PHE A 285 -19.14 4.03 -4.71
CA PHE A 285 -18.18 4.72 -3.87
C PHE A 285 -18.81 5.73 -2.92
N TYR A 286 -18.07 6.00 -1.85
CA TYR A 286 -18.36 7.00 -0.85
C TYR A 286 -17.11 7.86 -0.61
N GLN A 287 -17.30 9.16 -0.47
CA GLN A 287 -16.25 10.13 -0.17
C GLN A 287 -16.01 10.21 1.34
N VAL A 288 -15.39 9.18 1.90
CA VAL A 288 -15.07 9.03 3.31
C VAL A 288 -13.66 8.43 3.45
N THR A 289 -12.93 8.79 4.50
CA THR A 289 -11.71 8.08 4.87
C THR A 289 -11.98 6.60 5.11
N ALA A 290 -10.92 5.79 5.09
CA ALA A 290 -11.00 4.41 5.54
C ALA A 290 -11.62 4.34 6.95
N ASN A 291 -11.13 5.11 7.92
CA ASN A 291 -11.67 5.11 9.29
C ASN A 291 -13.15 5.53 9.38
N GLU A 292 -13.58 6.50 8.58
CA GLU A 292 -14.97 6.96 8.54
C GLU A 292 -15.93 5.93 7.95
N ILE A 293 -15.49 5.14 6.95
CA ILE A 293 -16.33 4.08 6.39
C ILE A 293 -16.69 3.03 7.46
N PHE A 294 -15.79 2.79 8.42
CA PHE A 294 -15.97 1.79 9.48
C PHE A 294 -16.73 2.29 10.71
N SER A 295 -16.65 3.59 11.01
CA SER A 295 -17.29 4.20 12.20
C SER A 295 -18.73 4.66 11.97
N SER A 296 -19.11 4.96 10.72
CA SER A 296 -20.40 5.57 10.38
C SER A 296 -21.56 4.58 10.13
N HIS A 297 -21.55 3.39 10.75
CA HIS A 297 -22.50 2.27 10.51
C HIS A 297 -22.33 1.53 9.18
N ARG A 298 -21.33 1.87 8.36
CA ARG A 298 -21.08 1.26 7.05
C ARG A 298 -19.89 0.32 7.07
N ASN A 299 -19.73 -0.48 8.13
CA ASN A 299 -18.70 -1.52 8.15
C ASN A 299 -18.88 -2.37 6.87
N PRO A 300 -17.98 -2.26 5.86
CA PRO A 300 -18.12 -2.91 4.57
C PRO A 300 -17.92 -4.43 4.69
N PHE A 301 -17.46 -4.91 5.85
CA PHE A 301 -17.44 -6.32 6.21
C PHE A 301 -18.76 -6.82 6.83
N SER A 302 -19.62 -5.91 7.28
CA SER A 302 -20.93 -6.25 7.84
C SER A 302 -21.98 -6.54 6.75
N ASN A 303 -23.04 -7.25 7.14
CA ASN A 303 -24.14 -7.61 6.26
C ASN A 303 -25.26 -6.54 6.23
N THR A 304 -25.17 -5.53 7.09
CA THR A 304 -26.16 -4.45 7.21
C THR A 304 -25.68 -3.27 6.36
N ASN A 305 -26.00 -3.31 5.07
CA ASN A 305 -26.10 -2.11 4.23
C ASN A 305 -27.57 -1.95 3.85
#